data_AF-A0A2T2RLY5-F1
#
_entry.id   AF-A0A2T2RLY5-F1
#
_cell.length_a   1.000
_cell.length_b   1.000
_cell.length_c   1.000
_cell.angle_alpha   90.00
_cell.angle_beta   90.00
_cell.angle_gamma   90.00
#
_symmetry.space_group_name_H-M   'P 1'
#
loop_
_entity.id
_entity.type
_entity.pdbx_description
1 polymer ?
#
loop_
_entity_poly.entity_id
_entity_poly.type
_entity_poly.pdbx_seq_one_letter_code
_entity_poly.pdbx_strand_id
1 'polypeptide(L)'
;DFSFSSFVAVKIAGVLYAINIVGAGLVAFSVIISRFLEGFFYGIGALIGAPLLSFIYIVFVRLSLESMVVLFRIVENTARTAENTKYLKNEK
;
A
#
# COMPACT_ATOMS: atom_id res chain seq x y z
N ASP A 1 -13.67 -15.15 -5.47
CA ASP A 1 -12.85 -16.26 -4.94
C ASP A 1 -11.57 -15.67 -4.38
N PHE A 2 -11.48 -15.51 -3.05
CA PHE A 2 -10.44 -14.71 -2.37
C PHE A 2 -9.39 -15.59 -1.67
N SER A 3 -9.15 -16.78 -2.20
CA SER A 3 -8.00 -17.60 -1.83
C SER A 3 -6.72 -16.99 -2.41
N PHE A 4 -6.29 -15.85 -1.88
CA PHE A 4 -4.96 -15.35 -2.18
C PHE A 4 -3.96 -16.22 -1.43
N SER A 5 -3.18 -17.02 -2.16
CA SER A 5 -2.04 -17.72 -1.54
C SER A 5 -1.09 -16.68 -0.94
N SER A 6 -0.42 -17.01 0.18
CA SER A 6 0.36 -16.02 0.93
C SER A 6 1.45 -15.37 0.08
N PHE A 7 2.03 -16.12 -0.86
CA PHE A 7 3.01 -15.64 -1.82
C PHE A 7 2.42 -14.62 -2.83
N VAL A 8 1.16 -14.82 -3.23
CA VAL A 8 0.46 -13.90 -4.15
C VAL A 8 0.09 -12.61 -3.44
N ALA A 9 -0.35 -12.66 -2.17
CA ALA A 9 -0.68 -11.45 -1.41
C ALA A 9 0.51 -10.48 -1.27
N VAL A 10 1.69 -11.01 -0.94
CA VAL A 10 2.92 -10.19 -0.83
C VAL A 10 3.33 -9.62 -2.19
N LYS A 11 3.22 -10.40 -3.27
CA LYS A 11 3.53 -9.94 -4.63
C LYS A 11 2.56 -8.85 -5.10
N ILE A 12 1.27 -9.01 -4.82
CA ILE A 12 0.23 -8.01 -5.14
C ILE A 12 0.49 -6.70 -4.39
N ALA A 13 0.88 -6.76 -3.11
CA ALA A 13 1.19 -5.55 -2.34
C ALA A 13 2.30 -4.71 -3.01
N GLY A 14 3.35 -5.35 -3.54
CA GLY A 14 4.41 -4.66 -4.29
C GLY A 14 3.92 -4.00 -5.58
N VAL A 15 3.06 -4.68 -6.33
CA VAL A 15 2.45 -4.14 -7.56
C VAL A 15 1.53 -2.95 -7.24
N LEU A 16 0.69 -3.08 -6.21
CA LEU A 16 -0.17 -2.00 -5.75
C LEU A 16 0.64 -0.78 -5.31
N TYR A 17 1.76 -0.98 -4.60
CA TYR A 17 2.63 0.13 -4.23
C TYR A 17 3.14 0.92 -5.44
N ALA A 18 3.63 0.21 -6.46
CA ALA A 18 4.12 0.84 -7.69
C ALA A 18 3.02 1.62 -8.41
N ILE A 19 1.82 1.04 -8.55
CA ILE A 19 0.66 1.71 -9.16
C ILE A 19 0.28 2.97 -8.38
N ASN A 20 0.24 2.89 -7.04
CA ASN A 20 -0.11 4.03 -6.20
C ASN A 20 0.93 5.16 -6.28
N ILE A 21 2.23 4.86 -6.35
CA ILE A 21 3.26 5.89 -6.56
C ILE A 21 3.09 6.58 -7.91
N VAL A 22 2.97 5.79 -8.99
CA VAL A 22 2.82 6.36 -10.34
C VAL A 22 1.53 7.17 -10.42
N GLY A 23 0.43 6.64 -9.88
CA GLY A 23 -0.84 7.33 -9.79
C GLY A 23 -0.76 8.63 -8.99
N ALA A 24 -0.11 8.64 -7.83
CA ALA A 24 0.08 9.84 -7.01
C ALA A 24 0.87 10.92 -7.76
N GLY A 25 1.92 10.53 -8.50
CA GLY A 25 2.69 11.44 -9.34
C GLY A 25 1.85 12.05 -10.48
N LEU A 26 1.08 11.22 -11.19
CA LEU A 26 0.21 11.68 -12.28
C LEU A 26 -0.91 12.61 -11.77
N VAL A 27 -1.52 12.27 -10.64
CA VAL A 27 -2.55 13.12 -10.00
C VAL A 27 -1.94 14.44 -9.56
N ALA A 28 -0.78 14.42 -8.87
CA ALA A 28 -0.12 15.65 -8.45
C ALA A 28 0.24 16.55 -9.65
N PHE A 29 0.77 15.97 -10.72
CA PHE A 29 1.07 16.70 -11.95
C PHE A 29 -0.19 17.31 -12.59
N SER A 30 -1.26 16.53 -12.70
CA SER A 30 -2.54 17.00 -13.25
C SER A 30 -3.15 18.12 -12.41
N VAL A 31 -3.07 18.01 -11.08
CA VAL A 31 -3.54 19.05 -10.15
C VAL A 31 -2.73 20.33 -10.35
N ILE A 32 -1.40 20.25 -10.43
CA ILE A 32 -0.55 21.43 -10.64
C ILE A 32 -0.95 22.18 -11.91
N ILE A 33 -1.09 21.47 -13.05
CA ILE A 33 -1.50 22.08 -14.33
C ILE A 33 -2.87 22.76 -14.18
N SER A 34 -3.86 22.04 -13.67
CA SER A 34 -5.23 22.58 -13.52
C SER A 34 -5.25 23.84 -12.64
N ARG A 35 -4.42 23.91 -11.60
CA ARG A 35 -4.34 25.08 -10.71
C ARG A 35 -3.64 26.27 -11.34
N PHE A 36 -2.68 26.05 -12.25
CA PHE A 36 -2.11 27.15 -13.05
C PHE A 36 -3.13 27.73 -14.04
N LEU A 37 -4.09 26.94 -14.52
CA LEU A 37 -5.18 27.44 -15.37
C LEU A 37 -6.18 28.33 -14.61
N GLU A 38 -6.35 28.09 -13.30
CA GLU A 38 -7.19 28.94 -12.43
C GLU A 38 -6.50 30.27 -12.07
N GLY A 39 -5.17 30.30 -12.02
CA GLY A 39 -4.39 31.53 -11.85
C GLY A 39 -3.00 31.32 -11.28
N PHE A 40 -2.13 32.33 -11.43
CA PHE A 40 -0.73 32.25 -11.04
C PHE A 40 -0.51 31.87 -9.56
N PHE A 41 -1.20 32.56 -8.63
CA PHE A 41 -1.07 32.28 -7.20
C PHE A 41 -1.58 30.89 -6.81
N TYR A 42 -2.65 30.42 -7.44
CA TYR A 42 -3.17 29.06 -7.24
C TYR A 42 -2.17 28.00 -7.71
N GLY A 43 -1.54 28.22 -8.87
CA GLY A 43 -0.49 27.34 -9.39
C GLY A 43 0.73 27.25 -8.47
N ILE A 44 1.21 28.38 -7.94
CA ILE A 44 2.32 28.39 -6.97
C ILE A 44 1.95 27.64 -5.69
N GLY A 45 0.73 27.85 -5.17
CA GLY A 45 0.23 27.08 -4.03
C GLY A 45 0.19 25.57 -4.30
N ALA A 46 -0.24 25.17 -5.48
CA ALA A 46 -0.29 23.77 -5.90
C ALA A 46 1.10 23.15 -6.07
N LEU A 47 2.10 23.93 -6.51
CA LEU A 47 3.48 23.47 -6.68
C LEU A 47 4.11 22.97 -5.37
N ILE A 48 3.66 23.51 -4.23
CA ILE A 48 4.11 23.09 -2.88
C ILE A 48 3.10 22.11 -2.27
N GLY A 49 1.80 22.42 -2.37
CA GLY A 49 0.74 21.64 -1.74
C GLY A 49 0.56 20.26 -2.35
N ALA A 50 0.63 20.12 -3.68
CA ALA A 50 0.44 18.83 -4.34
C ALA A 50 1.56 17.82 -4.01
N PRO A 51 2.86 18.18 -4.07
CA PRO A 51 3.92 17.29 -3.59
C PRO A 51 3.78 16.92 -2.12
N LEU A 52 3.45 17.88 -1.25
CA LEU A 52 3.29 17.63 0.18
C LEU A 52 2.16 16.62 0.45
N LEU A 53 0.99 16.82 -0.16
CA LEU A 53 -0.14 15.90 -0.04
C LEU A 53 0.17 14.53 -0.65
N SER A 54 0.88 14.49 -1.79
CA SER A 54 1.30 13.23 -2.42
C SER A 54 2.23 12.43 -1.51
N PHE A 55 3.13 13.09 -0.77
CA PHE A 55 4.03 12.45 0.15
C PHE A 55 3.28 11.83 1.33
N ILE A 56 2.35 12.60 1.93
CA ILE A 56 1.46 12.10 2.99
C ILE A 56 0.67 10.89 2.49
N TYR A 57 0.08 10.98 1.30
CA TYR A 57 -0.63 9.87 0.68
C TYR A 57 0.25 8.62 0.51
N ILE A 58 1.47 8.76 0.01
CA ILE A 58 2.41 7.62 -0.16
C ILE A 58 2.75 6.98 1.19
N VAL A 59 2.90 7.77 2.26
CA VAL A 59 3.10 7.24 3.61
C VAL A 59 1.89 6.42 4.08
N PHE A 60 0.67 6.90 3.83
CA PHE A 60 -0.53 6.12 4.15
C PHE A 60 -0.61 4.83 3.34
N VAL A 61 -0.30 4.86 2.04
CA VAL A 61 -0.25 3.66 1.20
C VAL A 61 0.77 2.65 1.74
N ARG A 62 1.97 3.10 2.14
CA ARG A 62 2.98 2.25 2.79
C ARG A 62 2.41 1.57 4.02
N LEU A 63 1.83 2.34 4.93
CA LEU A 63 1.26 1.84 6.17
C LEU A 63 0.16 0.81 5.92
N SER A 64 -0.75 1.08 4.98
CA SER A 64 -1.84 0.17 4.63
C SER A 64 -1.32 -1.14 4.02
N LEU A 65 -0.35 -1.08 3.10
CA LEU A 65 0.22 -2.26 2.45
C LEU A 65 1.03 -3.10 3.43
N GLU A 66 1.82 -2.48 4.30
CA GLU A 66 2.55 -3.17 5.36
C GLU A 66 1.58 -3.86 6.33
N SER A 67 0.52 -3.17 6.74
CA SER A 67 -0.51 -3.75 7.60
C SER A 67 -1.19 -4.96 6.94
N MET A 68 -1.53 -4.85 5.66
CA MET A 68 -2.12 -5.96 4.90
C MET A 68 -1.17 -7.17 4.84
N VAL A 69 0.10 -6.95 4.50
CA VAL A 69 1.11 -8.02 4.43
C VAL A 69 1.34 -8.66 5.81
N VAL A 70 1.38 -7.87 6.87
CA VAL A 70 1.52 -8.37 8.25
C VAL A 70 0.35 -9.27 8.63
N LEU A 71 -0.89 -8.88 8.32
CA LEU A 71 -2.07 -9.70 8.60
C LEU A 71 -1.99 -11.07 7.91
N PHE A 72 -1.61 -11.10 6.63
CA PHE A 72 -1.42 -12.37 5.92
C PHE A 72 -0.33 -13.25 6.54
N ARG A 73 0.78 -12.65 6.96
CA ARG A 73 1.87 -13.37 7.64
C ARG A 73 1.42 -13.92 9.00
N ILE A 74 0.59 -13.20 9.74
CA ILE A 74 0.04 -13.67 11.03
C ILE A 74 -0.80 -14.92 10.79
N VAL A 75 -1.73 -14.88 9.82
CA VAL A 75 -2.59 -16.03 9.49
C VAL A 75 -1.75 -17.27 9.13
N GLU A 76 -0.72 -17.10 8.31
CA GLU A 76 0.18 -18.19 7.92
C GLU A 76 0.93 -18.77 9.13
N ASN A 77 1.50 -17.91 9.97
CA ASN A 77 2.23 -18.34 11.17
C ASN A 77 1.31 -19.04 12.17
N THR A 78 0.07 -18.57 12.34
CA THR A 78 -0.93 -19.22 13.19
C THR A 78 -1.29 -20.61 12.66
N ALA A 79 -1.48 -20.76 11.34
CA ALA A 79 -1.76 -22.04 10.72
C ALA A 79 -0.61 -23.05 10.94
N ARG A 80 0.65 -22.63 10.72
CA ARG A 80 1.84 -23.47 10.95
C ARG A 80 1.99 -23.87 12.43
N THR A 81 1.71 -22.96 13.35
CA THR A 81 1.75 -23.24 14.80
C THR A 81 0.71 -24.30 15.20
N ALA A 82 -0.50 -24.22 14.66
CA ALA A 82 -1.54 -25.21 14.90
C ALA A 82 -1.17 -26.59 14.34
N GLU A 83 -0.54 -26.65 13.17
CA GLU A 83 -0.07 -27.89 12.55
C GLU A 83 1.03 -28.56 13.40
N ASN A 84 2.07 -27.81 13.79
CA ASN A 84 3.16 -28.31 14.64
C ASN A 84 2.65 -28.86 15.98
N THR A 85 1.63 -28.21 16.56
CA THR A 85 1.01 -28.67 17.82
C THR A 85 0.30 -30.02 17.65
N LYS A 86 -0.28 -30.31 16.48
CA LYS A 86 -0.88 -31.61 16.19
C LYS A 86 0.17 -32.72 16.10
N TYR A 87 1.31 -32.45 15.47
CA TYR A 87 2.42 -33.41 15.43
C TYR A 87 2.93 -33.77 16.82
N LEU A 88 3.16 -32.76 17.68
CA LEU A 88 3.60 -32.97 19.07
C LEU A 88 2.59 -33.77 19.90
N LYS A 89 1.30 -33.68 19.60
CA LYS A 89 0.25 -34.45 20.28
C LYS A 89 0.20 -35.91 19.81
N ASN A 90 0.52 -36.18 18.54
CA ASN A 90 0.50 -37.54 17.97
C ASN A 90 1.76 -38.35 18.28
N GLU A 91 2.83 -37.69 18.73
CA GLU A 91 4.10 -38.33 19.14
C GLU A 91 4.11 -38.77 20.62
N LYS A 92 3.06 -38.43 21.38
CA LYS A 92 2.84 -38.86 22.78
C LYS A 92 1.72 -39.87 22.88
#